data_AF-A0A1T4R1Y5-F1
#
_entry.id   AF-A0A1T4R1Y5-F1
#
_cell.length_a   1.000
_cell.length_b   1.000
_cell.length_c   1.000
_cell.angle_alpha   90.00
_cell.angle_beta   90.00
_cell.angle_gamma   90.00
#
_symmetry.space_group_name_H-M   'P 1'
#
loop_
_entity.id
_entity.type
_entity.pdbx_description
1 polymer ?
#
loop_
_entity_poly.entity_id
_entity_poly.type
_entity_poly.pdbx_seq_one_letter_code
_entity_poly.pdbx_strand_id
1 'polypeptide(L)'
;MKTKKIEKYKKNGYIPNKVIDTEPSEIVEKFLDVTEIENEKVHSLVRIDINVIEYPLFTKNPRRKKNQIIRYFFNRDKEAYIQVNPTSGDCIPGEFEERVFIALLKIMRDKRYHDAFYTTTTEILLNMGVPVTSYKSFYTKVNIALQRLSQTSYTFKNSLYSNKLKGIIDDKINTNIMNIRTISLRQASSSELEYFDDKRVREIIKISISSHFYDNIIRKGYLVYDSQLLLSMNSPITRALYMIINKMRFNKFTLKVLALSLIKKIPLSDDSKSIGRSIKSLEKSCLELKKMDLIGDYKKIIQGKLINTEFEFYFEERHNSIKQNYFYDDKNHFDNLMITHTDESYAMDSTPIKIQEKQISIDLNHNDPTQEMIDEILEILPPRAKELKTMGRTIKDAIRTYGNDYVKSVAQYIKKQKIGNIRSYFIQTLQNGWANEYILEMKNKKIHKKSKKTEKINPKKEEKNSEYALFLTMNEEKRKEIENQAYKDYIKKCGMEGKAQKIAFNAAKENIISEYIKNVQNIQKNNTENENNIYIRKKYENISLFQMELLDLLESIDEKNQEKILKIINVAKYFEAIIENLEIKIIYKENEESIIEIKKN
;
A
#
# COMPACT_ATOMS: atom_id res chain seq x y z
N MET A 1 -61.28 -22.26 -30.33
CA MET A 1 -62.35 -21.48 -29.67
C MET A 1 -62.86 -22.25 -28.46
N LYS A 2 -62.47 -21.88 -27.24
CA LYS A 2 -63.24 -22.12 -26.01
C LYS A 2 -63.03 -20.91 -25.09
N THR A 3 -64.15 -20.48 -24.56
CA THR A 3 -64.52 -19.13 -24.08
C THR A 3 -63.88 -18.76 -22.74
N LYS A 4 -63.20 -17.60 -22.68
CA LYS A 4 -62.84 -16.95 -21.42
C LYS A 4 -64.05 -16.18 -20.88
N LYS A 5 -64.60 -16.65 -19.77
CA LYS A 5 -65.50 -15.85 -18.93
C LYS A 5 -64.68 -14.73 -18.28
N ILE A 6 -65.01 -13.48 -18.61
CA ILE A 6 -64.50 -12.29 -17.94
C ILE A 6 -65.45 -12.01 -16.78
N GLU A 7 -65.05 -12.33 -15.55
CA GLU A 7 -65.72 -11.80 -14.36
C GLU A 7 -65.15 -10.42 -14.03
N LYS A 8 -66.04 -9.42 -14.08
CA LYS A 8 -65.80 -8.06 -13.61
C LYS A 8 -65.81 -8.05 -12.09
N TYR A 9 -64.67 -7.74 -11.47
CA TYR A 9 -64.64 -7.18 -10.11
C TYR A 9 -64.16 -5.73 -10.16
N LYS A 10 -65.05 -4.82 -9.76
CA LYS A 10 -64.75 -3.40 -9.52
C LYS A 10 -64.20 -3.22 -8.11
N LYS A 11 -63.18 -2.36 -8.03
CA LYS A 11 -62.80 -1.48 -6.91
C LYS A 11 -62.59 -2.14 -5.54
N ASN A 12 -61.34 -2.46 -5.24
CA ASN A 12 -60.64 -1.95 -4.06
C ASN A 12 -59.19 -1.70 -4.45
N GLY A 13 -58.66 -0.53 -4.09
CA GLY A 13 -57.35 -0.02 -4.53
C GLY A 13 -56.15 -0.73 -3.88
N TYR A 14 -56.05 -2.04 -4.08
CA TYR A 14 -54.82 -2.80 -3.87
C TYR A 14 -54.22 -3.09 -5.23
N ILE A 15 -53.06 -2.49 -5.53
CA ILE A 15 -52.20 -2.99 -6.59
C ILE A 15 -51.66 -4.32 -6.06
N PRO A 16 -52.07 -5.50 -6.58
CA PRO A 16 -51.48 -6.74 -6.12
C PRO A 16 -49.98 -6.66 -6.36
N ASN A 17 -49.19 -6.94 -5.30
CA ASN A 17 -47.75 -7.12 -5.46
C ASN A 17 -47.55 -8.09 -6.61
N LYS A 18 -46.99 -7.59 -7.71
CA LYS A 18 -46.71 -8.39 -8.89
C LYS A 18 -45.59 -9.32 -8.47
N VAL A 19 -45.94 -10.52 -8.01
CA VAL A 19 -44.96 -11.57 -7.75
C VAL A 19 -44.31 -11.84 -9.09
N ILE A 20 -43.07 -11.40 -9.23
CA ILE A 20 -42.26 -11.71 -10.40
C ILE A 20 -41.85 -13.16 -10.19
N ASP A 21 -42.52 -14.07 -10.90
CA ASP A 21 -42.12 -15.48 -10.94
C ASP A 21 -40.76 -15.56 -11.65
N THR A 22 -39.70 -15.59 -10.86
CA THR A 22 -38.34 -15.82 -11.36
C THR A 22 -38.09 -17.32 -11.36
N GLU A 23 -37.61 -17.84 -12.49
CA GLU A 23 -37.26 -19.26 -12.67
C GLU A 23 -36.48 -19.83 -11.46
N PRO A 24 -36.68 -21.12 -11.12
CA PRO A 24 -36.03 -21.74 -9.96
C PRO A 24 -34.51 -21.62 -10.03
N SER A 25 -33.87 -21.44 -8.86
CA SER A 25 -32.42 -21.30 -8.78
C SER A 25 -31.72 -22.66 -8.88
N GLU A 26 -30.66 -22.73 -9.70
CA GLU A 26 -29.78 -23.91 -9.84
C GLU A 26 -28.55 -23.72 -8.95
N ILE A 27 -28.19 -24.70 -8.12
CA ILE A 27 -26.94 -24.68 -7.34
C ILE A 27 -25.92 -25.60 -8.01
N VAL A 28 -24.77 -25.04 -8.38
CA VAL A 28 -23.63 -25.79 -8.94
C VAL A 28 -22.50 -25.80 -7.91
N GLU A 29 -22.05 -27.00 -7.54
CA GLU A 29 -20.95 -27.20 -6.60
C GLU A 29 -19.64 -27.45 -7.33
N LYS A 30 -18.55 -26.85 -6.85
CA LYS A 30 -17.19 -27.01 -7.37
C LYS A 30 -16.20 -27.22 -6.23
N PHE A 31 -15.33 -28.22 -6.34
CA PHE A 31 -14.30 -28.48 -5.35
C PHE A 31 -12.96 -27.93 -5.81
N LEU A 32 -12.43 -26.96 -5.06
CA LEU A 32 -11.16 -26.30 -5.37
C LEU A 32 -9.96 -26.95 -4.67
N ASP A 33 -10.21 -27.91 -3.78
CA ASP A 33 -9.20 -28.65 -3.05
C ASP A 33 -8.35 -29.55 -3.98
N VAL A 34 -7.03 -29.41 -3.92
CA VAL A 34 -6.02 -30.22 -4.63
C VAL A 34 -5.15 -31.05 -3.69
N THR A 35 -5.39 -30.98 -2.38
CA THR A 35 -4.51 -31.55 -1.34
C THR A 35 -4.20 -33.02 -1.56
N GLU A 36 -5.13 -33.87 -1.96
CA GLU A 36 -4.82 -35.30 -2.18
C GLU A 36 -3.75 -35.55 -3.24
N ILE A 37 -3.77 -34.79 -4.33
CA ILE A 37 -2.82 -34.97 -5.44
C ILE A 37 -1.47 -34.30 -5.12
N GLU A 38 -1.49 -33.23 -4.33
CA GLU A 38 -0.27 -32.58 -3.83
C GLU A 38 0.39 -33.39 -2.70
N ASN A 39 -0.40 -33.99 -1.80
CA ASN A 39 0.03 -34.81 -0.66
C ASN A 39 0.57 -36.18 -1.10
N GLU A 40 0.07 -36.77 -2.20
CA GLU A 40 0.69 -37.94 -2.84
C GLU A 40 2.15 -37.69 -3.26
N LYS A 41 2.56 -36.42 -3.37
CA LYS A 41 3.93 -36.02 -3.77
C LYS A 41 4.79 -35.44 -2.65
N VAL A 42 4.22 -34.92 -1.55
CA VAL A 42 4.97 -34.36 -0.41
C VAL A 42 4.21 -34.53 0.91
N HIS A 43 4.82 -35.20 1.90
CA HIS A 43 4.33 -35.21 3.28
C HIS A 43 4.63 -33.86 3.97
N SER A 44 3.62 -33.04 4.22
CA SER A 44 3.40 -32.28 5.47
C SER A 44 2.34 -31.19 5.26
N LEU A 45 1.30 -31.25 6.11
CA LEU A 45 0.26 -30.26 6.42
C LEU A 45 0.22 -28.98 5.55
N VAL A 46 -0.84 -28.84 4.73
CA VAL A 46 -1.15 -27.62 3.98
C VAL A 46 -2.25 -26.84 4.68
N ARG A 47 -1.92 -25.65 5.21
CA ARG A 47 -2.91 -24.62 5.57
C ARG A 47 -3.33 -23.89 4.28
N ILE A 48 -4.62 -23.92 3.94
CA ILE A 48 -5.17 -23.22 2.77
C ILE A 48 -5.39 -21.75 3.15
N ASP A 49 -4.35 -20.91 3.02
CA ASP A 49 -4.47 -19.45 3.16
C ASP A 49 -4.83 -18.83 1.79
N ILE A 50 -6.12 -18.72 1.51
CA ILE A 50 -6.62 -18.03 0.31
C ILE A 50 -6.72 -16.53 0.61
N ASN A 51 -5.95 -15.73 -0.12
CA ASN A 51 -6.13 -14.28 -0.13
C ASN A 51 -7.31 -13.92 -1.03
N VAL A 52 -7.95 -12.77 -0.82
CA VAL A 52 -9.07 -12.23 -1.62
C VAL A 52 -8.85 -12.26 -3.17
N ILE A 53 -7.60 -12.43 -3.65
CA ILE A 53 -7.18 -12.39 -5.06
C ILE A 53 -7.40 -13.72 -5.74
N GLU A 54 -7.41 -14.78 -4.93
CA GLU A 54 -7.75 -16.14 -5.30
C GLU A 54 -9.23 -16.42 -5.04
N TYR A 55 -10.00 -15.46 -4.49
CA TYR A 55 -11.43 -15.66 -4.33
C TYR A 55 -12.11 -15.75 -5.69
N PRO A 56 -13.02 -16.73 -5.86
CA PRO A 56 -13.75 -16.93 -7.10
C PRO A 56 -14.88 -15.90 -7.23
N LEU A 57 -14.57 -14.60 -7.09
CA LEU A 57 -15.54 -13.51 -7.11
C LEU A 57 -16.16 -13.30 -8.49
N PHE A 58 -15.38 -13.61 -9.53
CA PHE A 58 -15.74 -13.45 -10.94
C PHE A 58 -15.58 -14.78 -11.67
N THR A 59 -16.66 -15.28 -12.26
CA THR A 59 -16.59 -16.53 -13.03
C THR A 59 -15.81 -16.34 -14.32
N LYS A 60 -14.97 -17.32 -14.65
CA LYS A 60 -14.24 -17.40 -15.91
C LYS A 60 -15.03 -18.12 -17.01
N ASN A 61 -16.24 -18.58 -16.70
CA ASN A 61 -17.13 -19.19 -17.68
C ASN A 61 -17.91 -18.11 -18.45
N PRO A 62 -17.73 -17.99 -19.78
CA PRO A 62 -18.48 -17.00 -20.57
C PRO A 62 -19.98 -17.35 -20.69
N ARG A 63 -20.36 -18.62 -20.54
CA ARG A 63 -21.74 -19.11 -20.65
C ARG A 63 -22.38 -19.19 -19.27
N ARG A 64 -22.69 -18.01 -18.71
CA ARG A 64 -23.36 -17.87 -17.42
C ARG A 64 -24.86 -18.08 -17.58
N LYS A 65 -25.47 -18.84 -16.66
CA LYS A 65 -26.92 -19.00 -16.59
C LYS A 65 -27.52 -18.00 -15.59
N LYS A 66 -28.76 -17.59 -15.83
CA LYS A 66 -29.54 -16.81 -14.85
C LYS A 66 -29.90 -17.69 -13.66
N ASN A 67 -30.04 -17.10 -12.49
CA ASN A 67 -30.41 -17.79 -11.24
C ASN A 67 -29.50 -18.97 -10.87
N GLN A 68 -28.28 -19.00 -11.39
CA GLN A 68 -27.31 -20.04 -11.07
C GLN A 68 -26.41 -19.57 -9.93
N ILE A 69 -26.55 -20.24 -8.79
CA ILE A 69 -25.69 -20.11 -7.62
C ILE A 69 -24.50 -21.03 -7.82
N ILE A 70 -23.29 -20.54 -7.57
CA ILE A 70 -22.09 -21.39 -7.57
C ILE A 70 -21.51 -21.45 -6.18
N ARG A 71 -21.26 -22.66 -5.67
CA ARG A 71 -20.62 -22.91 -4.39
C ARG A 71 -19.26 -23.57 -4.61
N TYR A 72 -18.21 -22.90 -4.14
CA TYR A 72 -16.83 -23.33 -4.23
C TYR A 72 -16.37 -23.87 -2.87
N PHE A 73 -16.09 -25.16 -2.78
CA PHE A 73 -15.60 -25.81 -1.57
C PHE A 73 -14.08 -25.87 -1.55
N PHE A 74 -13.48 -25.55 -0.41
CA PHE A 74 -12.03 -25.58 -0.19
C PHE A 74 -11.57 -26.82 0.57
N ASN A 75 -12.52 -27.58 1.12
CA ASN A 75 -12.27 -28.87 1.75
C ASN A 75 -13.35 -29.88 1.32
N ARG A 76 -13.05 -31.16 1.52
CA ARG A 76 -13.95 -32.27 1.18
C ARG A 76 -15.18 -32.35 2.07
N ASP A 77 -14.99 -32.02 3.34
CA ASP A 77 -16.04 -32.06 4.35
C ASP A 77 -17.08 -30.94 4.16
N LYS A 78 -16.89 -30.06 3.16
CA LYS A 78 -17.79 -28.97 2.81
C LYS A 78 -17.97 -27.90 3.90
N GLU A 79 -17.11 -27.91 4.91
CA GLU A 79 -17.13 -26.94 6.01
C GLU A 79 -16.52 -25.58 5.66
N ALA A 80 -15.67 -25.51 4.63
CA ALA A 80 -15.07 -24.27 4.14
C ALA A 80 -15.51 -24.00 2.69
N TYR A 81 -16.27 -22.92 2.46
CA TYR A 81 -16.75 -22.57 1.13
C TYR A 81 -16.95 -21.07 0.89
N ILE A 82 -16.99 -20.71 -0.40
CA ILE A 82 -17.52 -19.44 -0.91
C ILE A 82 -18.70 -19.76 -1.82
N GLN A 83 -19.86 -19.18 -1.54
CA GLN A 83 -21.05 -19.27 -2.38
C GLN A 83 -21.33 -17.90 -3.01
N VAL A 84 -21.49 -17.89 -4.33
CA VAL A 84 -21.80 -16.69 -5.12
C VAL A 84 -23.25 -16.76 -5.54
N ASN A 85 -24.06 -15.85 -5.03
CA ASN A 85 -25.50 -15.79 -5.26
C ASN A 85 -25.82 -14.61 -6.19
N PRO A 86 -26.34 -14.86 -7.40
CA PRO A 86 -26.83 -13.78 -8.24
C PRO A 86 -28.12 -13.21 -7.66
N THR A 87 -28.47 -12.01 -8.11
CA THR A 87 -29.81 -11.45 -7.91
C THR A 87 -30.82 -12.21 -8.76
N SER A 88 -32.05 -12.34 -8.27
CA SER A 88 -33.12 -13.03 -9.00
C SER A 88 -33.34 -12.43 -10.39
N GLY A 89 -33.34 -13.30 -11.40
CA GLY A 89 -33.43 -12.97 -12.83
C GLY A 89 -32.10 -12.62 -13.50
N ASP A 90 -30.99 -12.59 -12.77
CA ASP A 90 -29.66 -12.26 -13.28
C ASP A 90 -28.63 -13.39 -13.10
N CYS A 91 -27.42 -13.19 -13.60
CA CYS A 91 -26.29 -14.11 -13.51
C CYS A 91 -25.18 -13.55 -12.60
N ILE A 92 -24.29 -14.42 -12.13
CA ILE A 92 -23.15 -14.03 -11.29
C ILE A 92 -22.13 -13.15 -12.05
N PRO A 93 -21.32 -12.33 -11.37
CA PRO A 93 -20.27 -11.51 -12.00
C PRO A 93 -19.26 -12.34 -12.79
N GLY A 94 -18.82 -11.82 -13.93
CA GLY A 94 -17.90 -12.47 -14.87
C GLY A 94 -16.83 -11.51 -15.36
N GLU A 95 -16.29 -11.75 -16.56
CA GLU A 95 -15.17 -10.99 -17.10
C GLU A 95 -15.41 -9.47 -17.18
N PHE A 96 -16.57 -9.06 -17.69
CA PHE A 96 -16.84 -7.63 -17.86
C PHE A 96 -16.97 -6.92 -16.50
N GLU A 97 -17.62 -7.57 -15.52
CA GLU A 97 -17.71 -7.06 -14.15
C GLU A 97 -16.33 -7.00 -13.47
N GLU A 98 -15.45 -7.99 -13.72
CA GLU A 98 -14.06 -7.98 -13.24
C GLU A 98 -13.30 -6.75 -13.77
N ARG A 99 -13.45 -6.41 -15.06
CA ARG A 99 -12.80 -5.23 -15.65
C ARG A 99 -13.35 -3.93 -15.06
N VAL A 100 -14.66 -3.83 -14.85
CA VAL A 100 -15.28 -2.68 -14.18
C VAL A 100 -14.75 -2.57 -12.74
N PHE A 101 -14.65 -3.69 -12.02
CA PHE A 101 -14.11 -3.73 -10.66
C PHE A 101 -12.66 -3.25 -10.60
N ILE A 102 -11.78 -3.72 -11.48
CA ILE A 102 -10.37 -3.27 -11.55
C ILE A 102 -10.31 -1.75 -11.83
N ALA A 103 -11.14 -1.25 -12.74
CA ALA A 103 -11.21 0.20 -13.01
C ALA A 103 -11.71 1.00 -11.79
N LEU A 104 -12.68 0.46 -11.04
CA LEU A 104 -13.14 1.07 -9.79
C LEU A 104 -12.06 1.10 -8.71
N LEU A 105 -11.25 0.03 -8.57
CA LEU A 105 -10.11 0.02 -7.65
C LEU A 105 -9.04 1.05 -8.04
N LYS A 106 -8.80 1.23 -9.34
CA LYS A 106 -7.93 2.29 -9.83
C LYS A 106 -8.47 3.68 -9.47
N ILE A 107 -9.77 3.92 -9.70
CA ILE A 107 -10.41 5.18 -9.31
C ILE A 107 -10.33 5.37 -7.79
N MET A 108 -10.60 4.34 -7.00
CA MET A 108 -10.47 4.38 -5.53
C MET A 108 -9.06 4.83 -5.11
N ARG A 109 -8.01 4.24 -5.72
CA ARG A 109 -6.62 4.69 -5.50
C ARG A 109 -6.47 6.16 -5.81
N ASP A 110 -6.90 6.59 -7.00
CA ASP A 110 -6.76 7.99 -7.44
C ASP A 110 -7.57 8.94 -6.54
N LYS A 111 -8.64 8.44 -5.89
CA LYS A 111 -9.44 9.10 -4.85
C LYS A 111 -8.95 8.81 -3.43
N ARG A 112 -7.64 8.59 -3.26
CA ARG A 112 -6.99 8.50 -1.94
C ARG A 112 -7.45 7.32 -1.08
N TYR A 113 -7.82 6.21 -1.70
CA TYR A 113 -8.19 4.98 -1.01
C TYR A 113 -9.38 5.10 -0.04
N HIS A 114 -10.25 6.10 -0.20
CA HIS A 114 -11.47 6.16 0.60
C HIS A 114 -12.37 4.94 0.30
N ASP A 115 -12.94 4.37 1.36
CA ASP A 115 -13.89 3.26 1.29
C ASP A 115 -15.15 3.63 0.48
N ALA A 116 -15.54 4.90 0.53
CA ALA A 116 -16.56 5.50 -0.32
C ALA A 116 -16.01 6.62 -1.21
N PHE A 117 -16.34 6.58 -2.50
CA PHE A 117 -15.90 7.57 -3.47
C PHE A 117 -16.93 7.79 -4.58
N TYR A 118 -16.84 8.95 -5.23
CA TYR A 118 -17.72 9.35 -6.32
C TYR A 118 -17.02 9.19 -7.68
N THR A 119 -17.77 8.72 -8.67
CA THR A 119 -17.30 8.57 -10.05
C THR A 119 -18.44 8.78 -11.06
N THR A 120 -18.12 8.69 -12.34
CA THR A 120 -19.09 8.69 -13.45
C THR A 120 -18.84 7.51 -14.38
N THR A 121 -19.84 7.08 -15.14
CA THR A 121 -19.66 6.01 -16.13
C THR A 121 -18.56 6.35 -17.15
N THR A 122 -18.41 7.63 -17.50
CA THR A 122 -17.35 8.12 -18.39
C THR A 122 -15.95 7.90 -17.78
N GLU A 123 -15.78 8.20 -16.50
CA GLU A 123 -14.51 8.00 -15.78
C GLU A 123 -14.19 6.51 -15.64
N ILE A 124 -15.19 5.65 -15.41
CA ILE A 124 -15.02 4.19 -15.41
C ILE A 124 -14.53 3.71 -16.79
N LEU A 125 -15.19 4.11 -17.86
CA LEU A 125 -14.83 3.70 -19.23
C LEU A 125 -13.43 4.18 -19.64
N LEU A 126 -13.07 5.41 -19.25
CA LEU A 126 -11.73 5.95 -19.46
C LEU A 126 -10.68 5.08 -18.75
N ASN A 127 -10.92 4.74 -17.48
CA ASN A 127 -10.00 3.91 -16.70
C ASN A 127 -9.92 2.46 -17.17
N MET A 128 -10.98 1.95 -17.81
CA MET A 128 -10.99 0.64 -18.49
C MET A 128 -10.22 0.64 -19.82
N GLY A 129 -9.77 1.80 -20.32
CA GLY A 129 -9.11 1.94 -21.62
C GLY A 129 -10.05 1.82 -22.82
N VAL A 130 -11.34 2.09 -22.65
CA VAL A 130 -12.31 2.05 -23.75
C VAL A 130 -12.14 3.31 -24.63
N PRO A 131 -12.13 3.20 -25.96
CA PRO A 131 -12.09 4.38 -26.82
C PRO A 131 -13.37 5.22 -26.67
N VAL A 132 -13.23 6.56 -26.68
CA VAL A 132 -14.35 7.51 -26.52
C VAL A 132 -15.46 7.26 -27.55
N THR A 133 -15.10 6.91 -28.78
CA THR A 133 -16.04 6.58 -29.87
C THR A 133 -16.97 5.42 -29.53
N SER A 134 -16.55 4.53 -28.62
CA SER A 134 -17.30 3.35 -28.21
C SER A 134 -18.16 3.56 -26.95
N TYR A 135 -18.00 4.67 -26.23
CA TYR A 135 -18.64 4.90 -24.92
C TYR A 135 -20.15 4.66 -24.94
N LYS A 136 -20.85 5.18 -25.96
CA LYS A 136 -22.30 5.04 -26.11
C LYS A 136 -22.78 3.59 -25.99
N SER A 137 -22.03 2.66 -26.59
CA SER A 137 -22.36 1.22 -26.59
C SER A 137 -22.06 0.51 -25.25
N PHE A 138 -21.23 1.12 -24.40
CA PHE A 138 -20.81 0.54 -23.12
C PHE A 138 -21.51 1.13 -21.90
N TYR A 139 -22.14 2.31 -21.98
CA TYR A 139 -22.87 2.88 -20.82
C TYR A 139 -23.87 1.90 -20.20
N THR A 140 -24.71 1.27 -21.03
CA THR A 140 -25.68 0.28 -20.57
C THR A 140 -25.00 -0.94 -19.95
N LYS A 141 -23.90 -1.41 -20.53
CA LYS A 141 -23.12 -2.53 -20.00
C LYS A 141 -22.51 -2.21 -18.65
N VAL A 142 -21.94 -1.02 -18.48
CA VAL A 142 -21.37 -0.57 -17.19
C VAL A 142 -22.46 -0.46 -16.14
N ASN A 143 -23.62 0.11 -16.46
CA ASN A 143 -24.72 0.20 -15.50
C ASN A 143 -25.20 -1.19 -15.04
N ILE A 144 -25.34 -2.15 -15.96
CA ILE A 144 -25.66 -3.54 -15.62
C ILE A 144 -24.55 -4.16 -14.76
N ALA A 145 -23.29 -3.94 -15.10
CA ALA A 145 -22.16 -4.46 -14.33
C ALA A 145 -22.13 -3.90 -12.90
N LEU A 146 -22.38 -2.60 -12.74
CA LEU A 146 -22.48 -1.93 -11.44
C LEU A 146 -23.63 -2.50 -10.60
N GLN A 147 -24.81 -2.68 -11.19
CA GLN A 147 -25.93 -3.35 -10.51
C GLN A 147 -25.55 -4.76 -10.06
N ARG A 148 -24.95 -5.56 -10.95
CA ARG A 148 -24.52 -6.92 -10.65
C ARG A 148 -23.46 -6.99 -9.56
N LEU A 149 -22.46 -6.10 -9.58
CA LEU A 149 -21.43 -5.98 -8.53
C LEU A 149 -22.04 -5.61 -7.18
N SER A 150 -23.08 -4.78 -7.17
CA SER A 150 -23.72 -4.34 -5.93
C SER A 150 -24.70 -5.35 -5.34
N GLN A 151 -25.43 -6.06 -6.20
CA GLN A 151 -26.56 -6.91 -5.78
C GLN A 151 -26.21 -8.41 -5.68
N THR A 152 -25.05 -8.83 -6.20
CA THR A 152 -24.54 -10.20 -5.97
C THR A 152 -24.10 -10.33 -4.52
N SER A 153 -24.62 -11.35 -3.83
CA SER A 153 -24.19 -11.67 -2.47
C SER A 153 -23.22 -12.84 -2.45
N TYR A 154 -22.24 -12.75 -1.55
CA TYR A 154 -21.20 -13.73 -1.34
C TYR A 154 -21.34 -14.26 0.09
N THR A 155 -21.54 -15.56 0.21
CA THR A 155 -21.54 -16.25 1.51
C THR A 155 -20.22 -16.97 1.69
N PHE A 156 -19.47 -16.54 2.69
CA PHE A 156 -18.23 -17.15 3.13
C PHE A 156 -18.52 -17.99 4.37
N LYS A 157 -18.17 -19.28 4.36
CA LYS A 157 -18.11 -20.11 5.57
C LYS A 157 -16.67 -20.56 5.72
N ASN A 158 -16.01 -20.20 6.82
CA ASN A 158 -14.65 -20.62 7.15
C ASN A 158 -13.65 -20.41 5.99
N SER A 159 -13.79 -19.30 5.29
CA SER A 159 -13.05 -19.01 4.05
C SER A 159 -12.68 -17.53 3.87
N LEU A 160 -13.33 -16.62 4.60
CA LEU A 160 -13.06 -15.18 4.52
C LEU A 160 -11.87 -14.84 5.41
N TYR A 161 -10.83 -14.23 4.84
CA TYR A 161 -9.70 -13.74 5.58
C TYR A 161 -10.05 -12.42 6.27
N SER A 162 -9.75 -12.33 7.57
CA SER A 162 -9.83 -11.09 8.34
C SER A 162 -8.43 -10.60 8.64
N ASN A 163 -8.11 -9.40 8.15
CA ASN A 163 -6.89 -8.71 8.53
C ASN A 163 -6.84 -8.39 10.03
N LYS A 164 -7.98 -8.03 10.63
CA LYS A 164 -8.06 -7.76 12.07
C LYS A 164 -7.68 -8.98 12.90
N LEU A 165 -8.07 -10.17 12.47
CA LEU A 165 -7.76 -11.43 13.15
C LEU A 165 -6.44 -12.07 12.67
N LYS A 166 -5.78 -11.49 11.66
CA LYS A 166 -4.65 -12.08 10.93
C LYS A 166 -4.88 -13.53 10.50
N GLY A 167 -6.12 -13.91 10.18
CA GLY A 167 -6.51 -15.29 9.89
C GLY A 167 -7.86 -15.42 9.21
N ILE A 168 -8.27 -16.66 8.93
CA ILE A 168 -9.60 -16.96 8.41
C ILE A 168 -10.63 -16.80 9.52
N ILE A 169 -11.77 -16.17 9.20
CA ILE A 169 -12.92 -16.06 10.09
C ILE A 169 -13.61 -17.43 10.16
N ASP A 170 -13.65 -18.02 11.36
CA ASP A 170 -14.41 -19.24 11.66
C ASP A 170 -15.89 -18.88 11.92
N ASP A 171 -16.55 -18.34 10.90
CA ASP A 171 -17.95 -17.96 10.91
C ASP A 171 -18.54 -17.99 9.49
N LYS A 172 -19.86 -17.90 9.41
CA LYS A 172 -20.62 -17.72 8.17
C LYS A 172 -20.97 -16.25 7.96
N ILE A 173 -20.28 -15.60 7.03
CA ILE A 173 -20.51 -14.20 6.66
C ILE A 173 -21.22 -14.12 5.32
N ASN A 174 -22.30 -13.33 5.25
CA ASN A 174 -22.95 -13.00 3.99
C ASN A 174 -22.81 -11.50 3.71
N THR A 175 -22.22 -11.14 2.57
CA THR A 175 -21.93 -9.75 2.22
C THR A 175 -21.85 -9.57 0.71
N ASN A 176 -21.94 -8.34 0.21
CA ASN A 176 -21.63 -7.98 -1.17
C ASN A 176 -20.22 -7.36 -1.25
N ILE A 177 -19.67 -7.21 -2.47
CA ILE A 177 -18.35 -6.58 -2.64
C ILE A 177 -18.42 -5.08 -2.36
N MET A 178 -19.49 -4.43 -2.81
CA MET A 178 -19.68 -2.98 -2.72
C MET A 178 -21.16 -2.61 -2.78
N ASN A 179 -21.48 -1.42 -2.30
CA ASN A 179 -22.75 -0.75 -2.48
C ASN A 179 -22.62 0.36 -3.53
N ILE A 180 -23.60 0.46 -4.42
CA ILE A 180 -23.59 1.42 -5.51
C ILE A 180 -24.88 2.25 -5.47
N ARG A 181 -24.74 3.57 -5.44
CA ARG A 181 -25.85 4.51 -5.50
C ARG A 181 -25.65 5.46 -6.67
N THR A 182 -26.53 5.37 -7.66
CA THR A 182 -26.62 6.36 -8.74
C THR A 182 -27.44 7.55 -8.23
N ILE A 183 -26.85 8.74 -8.33
CA ILE A 183 -27.46 9.98 -7.86
C ILE A 183 -27.62 10.88 -9.08
N SER A 184 -28.86 11.28 -9.36
CA SER A 184 -29.14 12.29 -10.37
C SER A 184 -28.99 13.69 -9.78
N LEU A 185 -28.74 14.69 -10.62
CA LEU A 185 -28.64 16.11 -10.20
C LEU A 185 -29.84 16.56 -9.33
N ARG A 186 -31.04 16.06 -9.61
CA ARG A 186 -32.27 16.41 -8.88
C ARG A 186 -32.36 15.81 -7.48
N GLN A 187 -31.61 14.74 -7.22
CA GLN A 187 -31.62 13.97 -5.98
C GLN A 187 -30.37 14.19 -5.13
N ALA A 188 -29.43 15.01 -5.64
CA ALA A 188 -28.17 15.31 -4.98
C ALA A 188 -28.41 16.11 -3.69
N SER A 189 -27.78 15.68 -2.60
CA SER A 189 -27.69 16.47 -1.37
C SER A 189 -26.75 17.67 -1.54
N SER A 190 -26.77 18.61 -0.58
CA SER A 190 -25.95 19.83 -0.64
C SER A 190 -24.46 19.56 -0.82
N SER A 191 -23.93 18.50 -0.20
CA SER A 191 -22.53 18.07 -0.36
C SER A 191 -22.27 17.38 -1.71
N GLU A 192 -23.27 16.73 -2.30
CA GLU A 192 -23.14 16.01 -3.58
C GLU A 192 -23.24 16.93 -4.80
N LEU A 193 -23.80 18.14 -4.63
CA LEU A 193 -23.91 19.13 -5.71
C LEU A 193 -22.55 19.56 -6.27
N GLU A 194 -21.47 19.48 -5.47
CA GLU A 194 -20.10 19.85 -5.92
C GLU A 194 -19.59 18.99 -7.09
N TYR A 195 -20.13 17.77 -7.24
CA TYR A 195 -19.80 16.85 -8.33
C TYR A 195 -20.59 17.14 -9.61
N PHE A 196 -21.54 18.07 -9.57
CA PHE A 196 -22.37 18.50 -10.71
C PHE A 196 -22.08 19.92 -11.20
N ASP A 197 -20.98 20.52 -10.77
CA ASP A 197 -20.58 21.87 -11.18
C ASP A 197 -20.54 22.05 -12.71
N ASP A 198 -20.20 20.98 -13.45
CA ASP A 198 -20.46 20.90 -14.88
C ASP A 198 -21.87 20.37 -15.13
N LYS A 199 -22.80 21.28 -15.48
CA LYS A 199 -24.23 20.98 -15.75
C LYS A 199 -24.46 19.94 -16.86
N ARG A 200 -23.42 19.53 -17.59
CA ARG A 200 -23.48 18.41 -18.56
C ARG A 200 -23.49 17.05 -17.87
N VAL A 201 -22.90 16.94 -16.67
CA VAL A 201 -22.99 15.74 -15.83
C VAL A 201 -24.40 15.68 -15.27
N ARG A 202 -25.14 14.63 -15.61
CA ARG A 202 -26.54 14.44 -15.16
C ARG A 202 -26.67 13.43 -14.02
N GLU A 203 -25.69 12.54 -13.92
CA GLU A 203 -25.65 11.44 -12.96
C GLU A 203 -24.22 11.25 -12.45
N ILE A 204 -24.09 11.05 -11.15
CA ILE A 204 -22.87 10.60 -10.49
C ILE A 204 -23.15 9.26 -9.81
N ILE A 205 -22.10 8.49 -9.58
CA ILE A 205 -22.18 7.16 -8.99
C ILE A 205 -21.34 7.19 -7.72
N LYS A 206 -21.99 7.01 -6.57
CA LYS A 206 -21.30 6.76 -5.30
C LYS A 206 -21.04 5.27 -5.17
N ILE A 207 -19.78 4.91 -5.01
CA ILE A 207 -19.31 3.56 -4.73
C ILE A 207 -18.93 3.50 -3.26
N SER A 208 -19.28 2.42 -2.57
CA SER A 208 -18.85 2.16 -1.19
C SER A 208 -18.44 0.70 -1.06
N ILE A 209 -17.17 0.42 -0.84
CA ILE A 209 -16.67 -0.95 -0.72
C ILE A 209 -17.02 -1.50 0.66
N SER A 210 -17.50 -2.74 0.71
CA SER A 210 -17.87 -3.38 1.97
C SER A 210 -16.64 -3.56 2.86
N SER A 211 -16.79 -3.33 4.17
CA SER A 211 -15.68 -3.31 5.15
C SER A 211 -14.75 -4.54 5.06
N HIS A 212 -15.33 -5.74 4.98
CA HIS A 212 -14.58 -6.98 4.82
C HIS A 212 -13.65 -6.98 3.58
N PHE A 213 -14.09 -6.40 2.47
CA PHE A 213 -13.27 -6.28 1.25
C PHE A 213 -12.29 -5.11 1.37
N TYR A 214 -12.77 -3.96 1.85
CA TYR A 214 -11.96 -2.75 2.00
C TYR A 214 -10.73 -2.98 2.88
N ASP A 215 -10.91 -3.53 4.08
CA ASP A 215 -9.81 -3.81 5.00
C ASP A 215 -8.77 -4.75 4.38
N ASN A 216 -9.24 -5.71 3.57
CA ASN A 216 -8.40 -6.64 2.81
C ASN A 216 -7.63 -5.96 1.67
N ILE A 217 -8.28 -5.05 0.95
CA ILE A 217 -7.67 -4.27 -0.13
C ILE A 217 -6.54 -3.39 0.42
N ILE A 218 -6.82 -2.64 1.49
CA ILE A 218 -5.91 -1.64 2.06
C ILE A 218 -4.69 -2.28 2.73
N ARG A 219 -4.87 -3.30 3.58
CA ARG A 219 -3.75 -3.82 4.39
C ARG A 219 -2.93 -4.91 3.71
N LYS A 220 -3.47 -5.60 2.70
CA LYS A 220 -2.81 -6.74 2.04
C LYS A 220 -2.45 -6.52 0.57
N GLY A 221 -2.42 -5.27 0.11
CA GLY A 221 -1.71 -4.90 -1.12
C GLY A 221 -2.36 -5.45 -2.39
N TYR A 222 -3.64 -5.14 -2.62
CA TYR A 222 -4.28 -5.43 -3.90
C TYR A 222 -3.76 -4.55 -5.05
N LEU A 223 -2.93 -3.54 -4.76
CA LEU A 223 -2.40 -2.62 -5.75
C LEU A 223 -0.92 -2.80 -6.09
N VAL A 224 -0.30 -3.89 -5.63
CA VAL A 224 1.02 -4.31 -6.15
C VAL A 224 0.92 -4.79 -7.61
N TYR A 225 -0.29 -4.88 -8.17
CA TYR A 225 -0.50 -5.13 -9.59
C TYR A 225 -0.95 -3.87 -10.31
N ASP A 226 -0.26 -3.55 -11.40
CA ASP A 226 -0.66 -2.46 -12.27
C ASP A 226 -2.04 -2.74 -12.90
N SER A 227 -3.00 -1.87 -12.60
CA SER A 227 -4.37 -1.99 -13.08
C SER A 227 -4.49 -1.87 -14.61
N GLN A 228 -3.66 -1.04 -15.26
CA GLN A 228 -3.67 -0.89 -16.71
C GLN A 228 -3.12 -2.13 -17.40
N LEU A 229 -2.07 -2.73 -16.83
CA LEU A 229 -1.52 -4.00 -17.29
C LEU A 229 -2.58 -5.10 -17.21
N LEU A 230 -3.28 -5.24 -16.07
CA LEU A 230 -4.37 -6.22 -15.94
C LEU A 230 -5.51 -5.97 -16.94
N LEU A 231 -5.88 -4.71 -17.16
CA LEU A 231 -6.93 -4.32 -18.11
C LEU A 231 -6.51 -4.51 -19.58
N SER A 232 -5.21 -4.48 -19.87
CA SER A 232 -4.65 -4.74 -21.21
C SER A 232 -4.68 -6.22 -21.60
N MET A 233 -4.66 -7.13 -20.61
CA MET A 233 -4.83 -8.56 -20.86
C MET A 233 -6.23 -8.84 -21.39
N ASN A 234 -6.35 -9.58 -22.47
CA ASN A 234 -7.67 -9.83 -23.06
C ASN A 234 -8.41 -10.91 -22.27
N SER A 235 -7.72 -11.97 -21.86
CA SER A 235 -8.32 -13.12 -21.22
C SER A 235 -8.38 -12.96 -19.68
N PRO A 236 -9.54 -13.23 -19.05
CA PRO A 236 -9.65 -13.22 -17.59
C PRO A 236 -8.90 -14.39 -16.95
N ILE A 237 -8.59 -15.44 -17.73
CA ILE A 237 -7.74 -16.55 -17.32
C ILE A 237 -6.27 -16.08 -17.25
N THR A 238 -5.84 -15.26 -18.22
CA THR A 238 -4.49 -14.67 -18.26
C THR A 238 -4.24 -13.75 -17.07
N ARG A 239 -5.21 -12.88 -16.74
CA ARG A 239 -5.17 -12.04 -15.52
C ARG A 239 -5.00 -12.88 -14.26
N ALA A 240 -5.86 -13.88 -14.07
CA ALA A 240 -5.84 -14.74 -12.90
C ALA A 240 -4.52 -15.53 -12.81
N LEU A 241 -4.06 -16.09 -13.94
CA LEU A 241 -2.80 -16.82 -14.01
C LEU A 241 -1.62 -15.92 -13.62
N TYR A 242 -1.54 -14.70 -14.19
CA TYR A 242 -0.49 -13.74 -13.88
C TYR A 242 -0.42 -13.41 -12.38
N MET A 243 -1.56 -13.13 -11.76
CA MET A 243 -1.63 -12.83 -10.32
C MET A 243 -1.22 -14.04 -9.47
N ILE A 244 -1.69 -15.24 -9.81
CA ILE A 244 -1.40 -16.46 -9.05
C ILE A 244 0.09 -16.83 -9.14
N ILE A 245 0.68 -16.84 -10.34
CA ILE A 245 2.09 -17.25 -10.50
C ILE A 245 3.04 -16.23 -9.86
N ASN A 246 2.74 -14.93 -9.93
CA ASN A 246 3.56 -13.91 -9.27
C ASN A 246 3.47 -13.99 -7.75
N LYS A 247 2.29 -14.33 -7.22
CA LYS A 247 2.13 -14.59 -5.80
C LYS A 247 2.92 -15.84 -5.37
N MET A 248 2.75 -16.96 -6.07
CA MET A 248 3.36 -18.25 -5.71
C MET A 248 4.89 -18.25 -5.83
N ARG A 249 5.44 -17.65 -6.89
CA ARG A 249 6.91 -17.63 -7.09
C ARG A 249 7.63 -16.72 -6.10
N PHE A 250 6.91 -15.76 -5.50
CA PHE A 250 7.50 -14.63 -4.80
C PHE A 250 8.54 -13.89 -5.66
N ASN A 251 9.84 -14.05 -5.40
CA ASN A 251 10.93 -13.46 -6.18
C ASN A 251 11.79 -14.52 -6.91
N LYS A 252 11.38 -15.79 -6.87
CA LYS A 252 12.10 -16.89 -7.55
C LYS A 252 12.03 -16.72 -9.07
N PHE A 253 13.09 -17.13 -9.73
CA PHE A 253 13.22 -17.16 -11.19
C PHE A 253 12.57 -18.37 -11.85
N THR A 254 12.19 -19.36 -11.05
CA THR A 254 11.51 -20.56 -11.53
C THR A 254 10.33 -20.89 -10.63
N LEU A 255 9.24 -21.34 -11.25
CA LEU A 255 8.06 -21.83 -10.54
C LEU A 255 7.53 -23.05 -11.28
N LYS A 256 7.47 -24.19 -10.59
CA LYS A 256 6.91 -25.43 -11.14
C LYS A 256 5.64 -25.80 -10.40
N VAL A 257 4.51 -25.91 -11.11
CA VAL A 257 3.18 -26.09 -10.51
C VAL A 257 2.34 -27.07 -11.33
N LEU A 258 1.53 -27.87 -10.65
CA LEU A 258 0.57 -28.76 -11.28
C LEU A 258 -0.52 -27.97 -12.01
N ALA A 259 -0.83 -28.35 -13.26
CA ALA A 259 -1.87 -27.70 -14.05
C ALA A 259 -3.24 -27.76 -13.36
N LEU A 260 -3.56 -28.87 -12.69
CA LEU A 260 -4.80 -29.00 -11.93
C LEU A 260 -4.88 -27.98 -10.78
N SER A 261 -3.78 -27.71 -10.08
CA SER A 261 -3.73 -26.70 -9.01
C SER A 261 -4.08 -25.31 -9.55
N LEU A 262 -3.53 -24.94 -10.71
CA LEU A 262 -3.89 -23.69 -11.40
C LEU A 262 -5.36 -23.68 -11.88
N ILE A 263 -5.85 -24.79 -12.43
CA ILE A 263 -7.25 -24.92 -12.89
C ILE A 263 -8.22 -24.69 -11.74
N LYS A 264 -7.96 -25.27 -10.57
CA LYS A 264 -8.81 -25.10 -9.39
C LYS A 264 -8.71 -23.70 -8.78
N LYS A 265 -7.50 -23.11 -8.71
CA LYS A 265 -7.31 -21.73 -8.25
C LYS A 265 -7.91 -20.67 -9.20
N ILE A 266 -8.02 -20.94 -10.51
CA ILE A 266 -8.65 -20.08 -11.54
C ILE A 266 -10.13 -20.47 -11.80
N PRO A 267 -10.77 -21.16 -10.85
CA PRO A 267 -11.97 -22.01 -11.01
C PRO A 267 -12.40 -22.41 -12.45
N LEU A 268 -11.48 -22.99 -13.22
CA LEU A 268 -11.75 -23.58 -14.54
C LEU A 268 -12.46 -24.94 -14.42
N SER A 269 -12.95 -25.48 -15.53
CA SER A 269 -13.58 -26.82 -15.54
C SER A 269 -12.51 -27.91 -15.45
N ASP A 270 -12.65 -28.84 -14.52
CA ASP A 270 -11.68 -29.89 -14.21
C ASP A 270 -12.21 -31.31 -14.45
N ASP A 271 -13.44 -31.44 -14.99
CA ASP A 271 -14.01 -32.73 -15.36
C ASP A 271 -13.11 -33.49 -16.35
N SER A 272 -13.13 -34.82 -16.31
CA SER A 272 -12.30 -35.68 -17.18
C SER A 272 -12.46 -35.37 -18.68
N LYS A 273 -13.62 -34.87 -19.11
CA LYS A 273 -13.91 -34.49 -20.51
C LYS A 273 -13.44 -33.07 -20.88
N SER A 274 -13.19 -32.20 -19.91
CA SER A 274 -12.91 -30.77 -20.11
C SER A 274 -11.50 -30.35 -19.66
N ILE A 275 -10.84 -31.15 -18.82
CA ILE A 275 -9.49 -30.90 -18.30
C ILE A 275 -8.49 -30.56 -19.42
N GLY A 276 -8.54 -31.24 -20.56
CA GLY A 276 -7.68 -30.92 -21.70
C GLY A 276 -7.97 -29.57 -22.35
N ARG A 277 -9.21 -29.10 -22.34
CA ARG A 277 -9.56 -27.74 -22.80
C ARG A 277 -9.07 -26.70 -21.80
N SER A 278 -9.15 -26.97 -20.51
CA SER A 278 -8.64 -26.09 -19.46
C SER A 278 -7.13 -25.96 -19.51
N ILE A 279 -6.39 -27.07 -19.67
CA ILE A 279 -4.92 -27.05 -19.89
C ILE A 279 -4.56 -26.26 -21.15
N LYS A 280 -5.29 -26.45 -22.26
CA LYS A 280 -5.07 -25.65 -23.48
C LYS A 280 -5.35 -24.15 -23.27
N SER A 281 -6.31 -23.81 -22.39
CA SER A 281 -6.62 -22.41 -22.06
C SER A 281 -5.53 -21.78 -21.20
N LEU A 282 -4.95 -22.54 -20.25
CA LEU A 282 -3.76 -22.13 -19.51
C LEU A 282 -2.57 -21.92 -20.45
N GLU A 283 -2.34 -22.85 -21.38
CA GLU A 283 -1.24 -22.76 -22.35
C GLU A 283 -1.37 -21.51 -23.25
N LYS A 284 -2.57 -21.20 -23.74
CA LYS A 284 -2.84 -19.93 -24.45
C LYS A 284 -2.53 -18.70 -23.59
N SER A 285 -2.88 -18.76 -22.31
CA SER A 285 -2.61 -17.67 -21.36
C SER A 285 -1.11 -17.52 -21.11
N CYS A 286 -0.35 -18.62 -21.00
CA CYS A 286 1.11 -18.59 -20.87
C CYS A 286 1.76 -17.95 -22.10
N LEU A 287 1.29 -18.28 -23.31
CA LEU A 287 1.75 -17.64 -24.55
C LEU A 287 1.47 -16.13 -24.56
N GLU A 288 0.30 -15.71 -24.09
CA GLU A 288 -0.02 -14.28 -23.95
C GLU A 288 0.93 -13.58 -22.96
N LEU A 289 1.16 -14.18 -21.79
CA LEU A 289 2.10 -13.63 -20.80
C LEU A 289 3.53 -13.52 -21.35
N LYS A 290 4.00 -14.53 -22.10
CA LYS A 290 5.31 -14.49 -22.75
C LYS A 290 5.38 -13.37 -23.80
N LYS A 291 4.34 -13.21 -24.62
CA LYS A 291 4.26 -12.12 -25.62
C LYS A 291 4.22 -10.73 -24.99
N MET A 292 3.58 -10.60 -23.84
CA MET A 292 3.54 -9.37 -23.04
C MET A 292 4.80 -9.16 -22.21
N ASP A 293 5.79 -10.06 -22.32
CA ASP A 293 7.07 -9.97 -21.62
C ASP A 293 6.94 -10.01 -20.09
N LEU A 294 5.87 -10.65 -19.58
CA LEU A 294 5.55 -10.81 -18.16
C LEU A 294 6.10 -12.09 -17.54
N ILE A 295 6.56 -13.02 -18.39
CA ILE A 295 7.38 -14.19 -18.08
C ILE A 295 8.46 -14.30 -19.15
N GLY A 296 9.62 -14.87 -18.81
CA GLY A 296 10.68 -15.13 -19.80
C GLY A 296 10.31 -16.30 -20.71
N ASP A 297 9.94 -17.42 -20.11
CA ASP A 297 9.44 -18.57 -20.86
C ASP A 297 8.56 -19.49 -19.99
N TYR A 298 7.97 -20.51 -20.61
CA TYR A 298 7.30 -21.61 -19.90
C TYR A 298 7.51 -22.95 -20.61
N LYS A 299 7.50 -24.03 -19.84
CA LYS A 299 7.51 -25.41 -20.32
C LYS A 299 6.31 -26.16 -19.78
N LYS A 300 5.63 -26.88 -20.67
CA LYS A 300 4.56 -27.81 -20.32
C LYS A 300 5.13 -29.22 -20.27
N ILE A 301 5.01 -29.87 -19.12
CA ILE A 301 5.56 -31.21 -18.86
C ILE A 301 4.39 -32.17 -18.66
N ILE A 302 4.29 -33.19 -19.51
CA ILE A 302 3.24 -34.20 -19.42
C ILE A 302 3.89 -35.49 -18.91
N GLN A 303 3.52 -35.92 -17.70
CA GLN A 303 3.97 -37.19 -17.10
C GLN A 303 2.77 -38.15 -16.95
N GLY A 304 2.61 -39.04 -17.93
CA GLY A 304 1.54 -40.04 -17.92
C GLY A 304 0.15 -39.42 -18.12
N LYS A 305 -0.72 -39.51 -17.10
CA LYS A 305 -2.10 -39.01 -17.17
C LYS A 305 -2.14 -37.49 -17.30
N LEU A 306 -3.13 -36.98 -18.03
CA LEU A 306 -3.29 -35.53 -18.25
C LEU A 306 -3.42 -34.72 -16.95
N ILE A 307 -3.98 -35.32 -15.91
CA ILE A 307 -4.14 -34.71 -14.58
C ILE A 307 -2.80 -34.38 -13.91
N ASN A 308 -1.72 -35.08 -14.30
CA ASN A 308 -0.35 -34.89 -13.80
C ASN A 308 0.44 -33.87 -14.63
N THR A 309 -0.19 -33.16 -15.57
CA THR A 309 0.49 -32.14 -16.36
C THR A 309 1.01 -31.04 -15.44
N GLU A 310 2.27 -30.66 -15.60
CA GLU A 310 2.93 -29.59 -14.85
C GLU A 310 3.30 -28.44 -15.80
N PHE A 311 3.22 -27.21 -15.30
CA PHE A 311 3.79 -26.04 -15.94
C PHE A 311 5.00 -25.57 -15.14
N GLU A 312 6.10 -25.36 -15.84
CA GLU A 312 7.31 -24.76 -15.31
C GLU A 312 7.46 -23.38 -15.96
N PHE A 313 7.47 -22.33 -15.15
CA PHE A 313 7.59 -20.93 -15.57
C PHE A 313 8.99 -20.42 -15.26
N TYR A 314 9.55 -19.66 -16.20
CA TYR A 314 10.87 -19.03 -16.08
C TYR A 314 10.73 -17.51 -16.08
N PHE A 315 11.48 -16.87 -15.20
CA PHE A 315 11.50 -15.42 -15.02
C PHE A 315 12.95 -14.93 -14.99
N GLU A 316 13.14 -13.72 -15.49
CA GLU A 316 14.37 -12.93 -15.41
C GLU A 316 14.29 -11.82 -14.33
N GLU A 317 15.42 -11.21 -14.01
CA GLU A 317 15.57 -10.11 -13.03
C GLU A 317 14.64 -8.92 -13.28
N ARG A 318 14.42 -8.56 -14.56
CA ARG A 318 13.48 -7.49 -14.94
C ARG A 318 12.06 -7.73 -14.43
N HIS A 319 11.59 -8.98 -14.34
CA HIS A 319 10.24 -9.28 -13.81
C HIS A 319 10.14 -9.02 -12.31
N ASN A 320 11.24 -9.21 -11.57
CA ASN A 320 11.31 -8.84 -10.15
C ASN A 320 11.37 -7.31 -10.00
N SER A 321 12.12 -6.64 -10.88
CA SER A 321 12.20 -5.18 -10.91
C SER A 321 10.83 -4.54 -11.17
N ILE A 322 10.07 -5.05 -12.14
CA ILE A 322 8.69 -4.60 -12.44
C ILE A 322 7.79 -4.74 -11.19
N LYS A 323 7.83 -5.91 -10.54
CA LYS A 323 7.04 -6.18 -9.32
C LYS A 323 7.43 -5.23 -8.17
N GLN A 324 8.73 -4.97 -8.01
CA GLN A 324 9.25 -4.08 -6.97
C GLN A 324 8.88 -2.61 -7.25
N ASN A 325 8.90 -2.19 -8.52
CA ASN A 325 8.45 -0.86 -8.92
C ASN A 325 6.97 -0.67 -8.60
N TYR A 326 6.10 -1.60 -8.96
CA TYR A 326 4.68 -1.52 -8.62
C TYR A 326 4.45 -1.46 -7.10
N PHE A 327 5.24 -2.21 -6.32
CA PHE A 327 5.18 -2.14 -4.86
C PHE A 327 5.57 -0.75 -4.34
N TYR A 328 6.67 -0.17 -4.82
CA TYR A 328 7.10 1.16 -4.38
C TYR A 328 6.19 2.28 -4.86
N ASP A 329 5.65 2.19 -6.08
CA ASP A 329 4.69 3.16 -6.60
C ASP A 329 3.42 3.18 -5.75
N ASP A 330 2.89 2.00 -5.44
CA ASP A 330 1.73 1.86 -4.57
C ASP A 330 2.03 2.33 -3.14
N LYS A 331 3.19 1.91 -2.58
CA LYS A 331 3.64 2.34 -1.26
C LYS A 331 3.82 3.85 -1.19
N ASN A 332 4.44 4.49 -2.17
CA ASN A 332 4.61 5.94 -2.17
C ASN A 332 3.26 6.65 -2.23
N HIS A 333 2.30 6.12 -3.00
CA HIS A 333 0.94 6.66 -3.02
C HIS A 333 0.23 6.49 -1.67
N PHE A 334 0.49 5.39 -0.96
CA PHE A 334 -0.05 5.07 0.36
C PHE A 334 0.62 5.82 1.52
N ASP A 335 1.95 5.97 1.51
CA ASP A 335 2.71 6.70 2.53
C ASP A 335 2.40 8.19 2.45
N ASN A 336 2.21 8.73 1.24
CA ASN A 336 1.66 10.08 1.04
C ASN A 336 0.26 10.26 1.65
N LEU A 337 -0.48 9.17 1.93
CA LEU A 337 -1.79 9.18 2.58
C LEU A 337 -1.71 9.02 4.10
N MET A 338 -0.76 8.21 4.60
CA MET A 338 -0.52 8.06 6.04
C MET A 338 0.08 9.33 6.66
N ILE A 339 0.85 10.12 5.88
CA ILE A 339 1.27 11.46 6.30
C ILE A 339 0.06 12.41 6.51
N THR A 340 -1.10 12.11 5.93
CA THR A 340 -2.35 12.88 6.10
C THR A 340 -3.36 12.28 7.09
N HIS A 341 -3.10 11.09 7.64
CA HIS A 341 -3.98 10.40 8.59
C HIS A 341 -3.18 9.82 9.76
N THR A 342 -2.83 10.66 10.74
CA THR A 342 -2.43 10.16 12.07
C THR A 342 -3.66 10.09 12.94
N ASP A 343 -4.31 8.95 12.96
CA ASP A 343 -5.16 8.55 14.09
C ASP A 343 -4.49 7.45 14.90
N GLU A 344 -4.50 7.69 16.19
CA GLU A 344 -4.07 6.82 17.27
C GLU A 344 -4.80 5.48 17.19
N SER A 345 -4.06 4.41 16.91
CA SER A 345 -4.07 3.11 17.63
C SER A 345 -3.64 1.95 16.73
N TYR A 346 -2.89 1.03 17.34
CA TYR A 346 -2.35 -0.23 16.80
C TYR A 346 -1.01 -0.15 16.06
N ALA A 347 0.01 0.38 16.72
CA ALA A 347 1.36 -0.16 16.58
C ALA A 347 1.44 -1.50 17.34
N MET A 348 1.52 -2.62 16.62
CA MET A 348 2.22 -3.84 17.09
C MET A 348 2.68 -4.68 15.90
N ASP A 349 4.00 -4.82 15.84
CA ASP A 349 4.83 -5.81 15.16
C ASP A 349 4.68 -6.02 13.66
N SER A 350 5.45 -5.23 12.91
CA SER A 350 6.49 -5.77 12.03
C SER A 350 7.51 -4.66 11.76
N THR A 351 8.80 -4.95 11.89
CA THR A 351 9.89 -4.02 11.61
C THR A 351 9.91 -3.64 10.12
N PRO A 352 9.92 -2.33 9.82
CA PRO A 352 10.95 -1.83 8.93
C PRO A 352 11.59 -0.52 9.45
N ILE A 353 12.93 -0.53 9.46
CA ILE A 353 13.86 0.60 9.27
C ILE A 353 13.41 1.96 9.85
N LYS A 354 14.02 2.32 10.99
CA LYS A 354 13.98 3.67 11.58
C LYS A 354 14.41 4.73 10.56
N ILE A 355 13.45 5.51 10.05
CA ILE A 355 13.70 6.88 9.59
C ILE A 355 13.05 7.77 10.63
N GLN A 356 13.82 8.71 11.18
CA GLN A 356 13.40 9.62 12.24
C GLN A 356 12.16 10.43 11.82
N GLU A 357 11.01 10.07 12.37
CA GLU A 357 9.77 10.83 12.25
C GLU A 357 9.89 12.11 13.08
N LYS A 358 9.98 13.25 12.41
CA LYS A 358 9.74 14.56 13.01
C LYS A 358 8.22 14.72 13.08
N GLN A 359 7.67 14.65 14.29
CA GLN A 359 6.26 14.87 14.59
C GLN A 359 5.72 16.14 13.91
N ILE A 360 4.71 15.98 13.08
CA ILE A 360 3.73 17.02 12.78
C ILE A 360 2.37 16.37 13.01
N SER A 361 1.81 16.60 14.18
CA SER A 361 0.41 16.32 14.49
C SER A 361 -0.47 17.21 13.62
N ILE A 362 -1.32 16.60 12.79
CA ILE A 362 -2.50 17.29 12.25
C ILE A 362 -3.70 16.48 12.70
N ASP A 363 -4.39 17.03 13.70
CA ASP A 363 -5.64 16.51 14.22
C ASP A 363 -6.64 16.25 13.11
N LEU A 364 -7.35 15.12 13.23
CA LEU A 364 -8.67 14.93 12.65
C LEU A 364 -9.57 16.12 12.97
N ASN A 365 -9.71 17.01 12.01
CA ASN A 365 -10.93 17.77 11.83
C ASN A 365 -11.20 17.81 10.33
N HIS A 366 -12.41 17.40 9.94
CA HIS A 366 -13.03 17.84 8.70
C HIS A 366 -13.19 19.37 8.74
N ASN A 367 -12.10 20.10 8.61
CA ASN A 367 -12.15 21.54 8.32
C ASN A 367 -11.97 21.67 6.82
N ASP A 368 -13.10 21.60 6.13
CA ASP A 368 -13.21 22.12 4.78
C ASP A 368 -12.61 23.53 4.76
N PRO A 369 -11.77 23.92 3.77
CA PRO A 369 -11.13 25.23 3.77
C PRO A 369 -12.19 26.32 3.97
N THR A 370 -12.07 27.10 5.05
CA THR A 370 -13.06 28.13 5.37
C THR A 370 -13.07 29.17 4.26
N GLN A 371 -14.22 29.81 4.07
CA GLN A 371 -14.35 30.87 3.07
C GLN A 371 -13.32 31.99 3.31
N GLU A 372 -12.99 32.27 4.57
CA GLU A 372 -11.94 33.20 4.99
C GLU A 372 -10.55 32.82 4.43
N MET A 373 -10.16 31.53 4.46
CA MET A 373 -8.87 31.08 3.91
C MET A 373 -8.81 31.25 2.38
N ILE A 374 -9.93 31.05 1.69
CA ILE A 374 -10.04 31.24 0.24
C ILE A 374 -9.94 32.73 -0.10
N ASP A 375 -10.64 33.57 0.66
CA ASP A 375 -10.66 35.01 0.47
C ASP A 375 -9.28 35.63 0.73
N GLU A 376 -8.56 35.19 1.77
CA GLU A 376 -7.19 35.62 2.04
C GLU A 376 -6.24 35.35 0.86
N ILE A 377 -6.35 34.18 0.23
CA ILE A 377 -5.51 33.82 -0.93
C ILE A 377 -5.95 34.60 -2.17
N LEU A 378 -7.25 34.83 -2.35
CA LEU A 378 -7.79 35.69 -3.42
C LEU A 378 -7.30 37.14 -3.30
N GLU A 379 -7.10 37.67 -2.10
CA GLU A 379 -6.56 39.01 -1.88
C GLU A 379 -5.07 39.13 -2.23
N ILE A 380 -4.32 38.05 -2.10
CA ILE A 380 -2.89 38.02 -2.44
C ILE A 380 -2.70 37.97 -3.96
N LEU A 381 -3.58 37.27 -4.68
CA LEU A 381 -3.49 37.11 -6.12
C LEU A 381 -3.71 38.44 -6.87
N PRO A 382 -3.26 38.55 -8.13
CA PRO A 382 -3.48 39.75 -8.94
C PRO A 382 -4.98 40.11 -9.06
N PRO A 383 -5.36 41.39 -9.20
CA PRO A 383 -6.77 41.82 -9.25
C PRO A 383 -7.63 41.08 -10.27
N ARG A 384 -7.06 40.76 -11.44
CA ARG A 384 -7.70 39.97 -12.50
C ARG A 384 -8.10 38.56 -12.06
N ALA A 385 -7.52 38.01 -11.00
CA ALA A 385 -7.91 36.72 -10.42
C ALA A 385 -9.24 36.80 -9.66
N LYS A 386 -9.58 37.96 -9.09
CA LYS A 386 -10.85 38.20 -8.38
C LYS A 386 -12.05 38.25 -9.33
N GLU A 387 -11.82 38.60 -10.58
CA GLU A 387 -12.86 38.63 -11.64
C GLU A 387 -13.24 37.21 -12.12
N LEU A 388 -12.41 36.20 -11.84
CA LEU A 388 -12.62 34.82 -12.28
C LEU A 388 -13.53 34.06 -11.31
N LYS A 389 -14.79 33.83 -11.70
CA LYS A 389 -15.78 33.05 -10.93
C LYS A 389 -15.28 31.65 -10.51
N THR A 390 -14.37 31.07 -11.29
CA THR A 390 -13.86 29.72 -11.07
C THR A 390 -12.63 29.67 -10.16
N MET A 391 -12.03 30.82 -9.84
CA MET A 391 -10.77 30.89 -9.08
C MET A 391 -10.94 30.48 -7.61
N GLY A 392 -12.07 30.84 -6.98
CA GLY A 392 -12.37 30.42 -5.60
C GLY A 392 -12.37 28.90 -5.43
N ARG A 393 -13.00 28.16 -6.37
CA ARG A 393 -12.96 26.69 -6.38
C ARG A 393 -11.54 26.15 -6.55
N THR A 394 -10.77 26.74 -7.47
CA THR A 394 -9.38 26.31 -7.70
C THR A 394 -8.48 26.54 -6.49
N ILE A 395 -8.71 27.61 -5.72
CA ILE A 395 -8.01 27.86 -4.46
C ILE A 395 -8.45 26.85 -3.41
N LYS A 396 -9.76 26.57 -3.28
CA LYS A 396 -10.27 25.54 -2.36
C LYS A 396 -9.65 24.18 -2.64
N ASP A 397 -9.64 23.74 -3.90
CA ASP A 397 -9.04 22.48 -4.33
C ASP A 397 -7.53 22.46 -4.09
N ALA A 398 -6.85 23.59 -4.31
CA ALA A 398 -5.42 23.72 -4.06
C ALA A 398 -5.10 23.66 -2.55
N ILE A 399 -5.89 24.29 -1.68
CA ILE A 399 -5.71 24.22 -0.22
C ILE A 399 -5.90 22.77 0.26
N ARG A 400 -6.95 22.09 -0.23
CA ARG A 400 -7.18 20.66 0.06
C ARG A 400 -6.02 19.77 -0.38
N THR A 401 -5.37 20.10 -1.50
CA THR A 401 -4.33 19.26 -2.11
C THR A 401 -2.92 19.53 -1.58
N TYR A 402 -2.58 20.81 -1.33
CA TYR A 402 -1.21 21.23 -1.04
C TYR A 402 -1.05 21.96 0.32
N GLY A 403 -2.15 22.19 1.05
CA GLY A 403 -2.16 22.90 2.32
C GLY A 403 -2.17 24.44 2.18
N ASN A 404 -2.84 25.11 3.12
CA ASN A 404 -3.09 26.56 3.06
C ASN A 404 -1.81 27.40 2.94
N ASP A 405 -0.81 27.12 3.77
CA ASP A 405 0.44 27.90 3.83
C ASP A 405 1.24 27.85 2.53
N TYR A 406 1.27 26.68 1.89
CA TYR A 406 1.96 26.50 0.61
C TYR A 406 1.23 27.24 -0.50
N VAL A 407 -0.10 27.09 -0.58
CA VAL A 407 -0.93 27.79 -1.57
C VAL A 407 -0.83 29.30 -1.42
N LYS A 408 -0.83 29.82 -0.19
CA LYS A 408 -0.62 31.23 0.13
C LYS A 408 0.74 31.73 -0.37
N SER A 409 1.78 30.92 -0.22
CA SER A 409 3.13 31.25 -0.69
C SER A 409 3.24 31.24 -2.23
N VAL A 410 2.55 30.30 -2.89
CA VAL A 410 2.42 30.25 -4.35
C VAL A 410 1.66 31.45 -4.90
N ALA A 411 0.59 31.89 -4.22
CA ALA A 411 -0.12 33.12 -4.58
C ALA A 411 0.79 34.36 -4.50
N GLN A 412 1.66 34.44 -3.48
CA GLN A 412 2.63 35.53 -3.35
C GLN A 412 3.69 35.53 -4.46
N TYR A 413 4.11 34.35 -4.93
CA TYR A 413 4.99 34.22 -6.08
C TYR A 413 4.31 34.75 -7.35
N ILE A 414 3.07 34.30 -7.61
CA ILE A 414 2.30 34.65 -8.80
C ILE A 414 1.96 36.14 -8.84
N LYS A 415 1.74 36.79 -7.70
CA LYS A 415 1.53 38.24 -7.60
C LYS A 415 2.64 39.06 -8.29
N LYS A 416 3.88 38.55 -8.31
CA LYS A 416 5.05 39.25 -8.86
C LYS A 416 5.25 39.01 -10.36
N GLN A 417 4.53 38.05 -10.93
CA GLN A 417 4.68 37.65 -12.31
C GLN A 417 3.68 38.38 -13.21
N LYS A 418 4.13 38.84 -14.38
CA LYS A 418 3.24 39.45 -15.39
C LYS A 418 2.62 38.34 -16.24
N ILE A 419 1.44 37.86 -15.85
CA ILE A 419 0.79 36.70 -16.49
C ILE A 419 -0.53 37.10 -17.14
N GLY A 420 -0.80 36.53 -18.32
CA GLY A 420 -2.09 36.63 -19.01
C GLY A 420 -3.17 35.72 -18.39
N ASN A 421 -2.97 34.40 -18.42
CA ASN A 421 -3.93 33.41 -17.89
C ASN A 421 -3.55 32.96 -16.47
N ILE A 422 -4.06 33.69 -15.48
CA ILE A 422 -3.69 33.50 -14.06
C ILE A 422 -4.11 32.13 -13.52
N ARG A 423 -5.29 31.63 -13.87
CA ARG A 423 -5.80 30.33 -13.38
C ARG A 423 -4.93 29.17 -13.85
N SER A 424 -4.64 29.12 -15.16
CA SER A 424 -3.83 28.03 -15.72
C SER A 424 -2.41 28.07 -15.18
N TYR A 425 -1.83 29.26 -15.06
CA TYR A 425 -0.49 29.42 -14.51
C TYR A 425 -0.42 29.06 -13.02
N PHE A 426 -1.46 29.37 -12.25
CA PHE A 426 -1.58 28.97 -10.84
C PHE A 426 -1.56 27.46 -10.66
N ILE A 427 -2.34 26.73 -11.47
CA ILE A 427 -2.37 25.26 -11.44
C ILE A 427 -1.01 24.67 -11.84
N GLN A 428 -0.41 25.17 -12.93
CA GLN A 428 0.90 24.70 -13.38
C GLN A 428 2.01 24.99 -12.37
N THR A 429 1.96 26.12 -11.69
CA THR A 429 2.93 26.48 -10.64
C THR A 429 2.83 25.52 -9.44
N LEU A 430 1.61 25.12 -9.07
CA LEU A 430 1.39 24.13 -8.01
C LEU A 430 1.88 22.74 -8.41
N GLN A 431 1.57 22.29 -9.63
CA GLN A 431 1.92 20.96 -10.14
C GLN A 431 3.43 20.78 -10.39
N ASN A 432 4.07 21.81 -10.97
CA ASN A 432 5.47 21.73 -11.40
C ASN A 432 6.44 22.33 -10.37
N GLY A 433 5.94 22.84 -9.23
CA GLY A 433 6.78 23.37 -8.15
C GLY A 433 7.57 24.63 -8.50
N TRP A 434 7.14 25.43 -9.49
CA TRP A 434 7.87 26.61 -9.96
C TRP A 434 8.07 27.70 -8.91
N ALA A 435 7.26 27.70 -7.85
CA ALA A 435 7.39 28.64 -6.73
C ALA A 435 8.41 28.18 -5.66
N ASN A 436 8.96 26.96 -5.73
CA ASN A 436 9.76 26.38 -4.65
C ASN A 436 11.03 27.18 -4.34
N GLU A 437 11.77 27.62 -5.37
CA GLU A 437 12.95 28.46 -5.20
C GLU A 437 12.60 29.81 -4.55
N TYR A 438 11.49 30.41 -4.98
CA TYR A 438 10.99 31.66 -4.40
C TYR A 438 10.57 31.50 -2.93
N ILE A 439 9.94 30.38 -2.58
CA ILE A 439 9.52 30.07 -1.21
C ILE A 439 10.75 29.88 -0.33
N LEU A 440 11.80 29.22 -0.84
CA LEU A 440 13.08 29.04 -0.16
C LEU A 440 13.78 30.39 0.08
N GLU A 441 13.82 31.27 -0.93
CA GLU A 441 14.35 32.62 -0.80
C GLU A 441 13.58 33.48 0.21
N MET A 442 12.25 33.37 0.24
CA MET A 442 11.40 34.09 1.19
C MET A 442 11.62 33.61 2.62
N LYS A 443 11.80 32.29 2.83
CA LYS A 443 12.18 31.73 4.13
C LYS A 443 13.55 32.23 4.57
N ASN A 444 14.54 32.23 3.68
CA ASN A 444 15.89 32.74 3.96
C ASN A 444 15.90 34.26 4.24
N LYS A 445 15.11 35.06 3.51
CA LYS A 445 14.93 36.52 3.75
C LYS A 445 14.19 36.81 5.06
N LYS A 446 13.24 35.97 5.49
CA LYS A 446 12.58 36.07 6.82
C LYS A 446 13.55 35.73 7.96
N ILE A 447 14.45 34.77 7.77
CA ILE A 447 15.53 34.43 8.72
C ILE A 447 16.55 35.60 8.82
N HIS A 448 16.91 36.24 7.70
CA HIS A 448 17.76 37.43 7.69
C HIS A 448 17.10 38.71 8.22
N LYS A 449 15.77 38.84 8.14
CA LYS A 449 15.03 39.96 8.77
C LYS A 449 14.80 39.77 10.27
N LYS A 450 14.60 38.54 10.75
CA LYS A 450 14.53 38.24 12.20
C LYS A 450 15.87 38.50 12.90
N SER A 451 17.00 38.23 12.24
CA SER A 451 18.34 38.55 12.79
C SER A 451 18.68 40.04 12.84
N LYS A 452 17.91 40.93 12.20
CA LYS A 452 18.11 42.39 12.25
C LYS A 452 17.10 43.15 13.13
N LYS A 453 16.13 42.48 13.77
CA LYS A 453 15.04 43.14 14.52
C LYS A 453 14.83 42.68 15.97
N THR A 454 15.75 41.91 16.54
CA THR A 454 15.74 41.59 17.98
C THR A 454 17.10 41.91 18.59
N GLU A 455 17.38 43.21 18.72
CA GLU A 455 18.05 43.68 19.93
C GLU A 455 16.96 43.89 20.98
N LYS A 456 17.20 43.32 22.17
CA LYS A 456 16.42 43.36 23.41
C LYS A 456 15.39 42.23 23.62
N ILE A 457 15.95 41.18 24.23
CA ILE A 457 15.42 40.30 25.31
C ILE A 457 14.69 39.01 24.88
N ASN A 458 15.49 37.92 24.98
CA ASN A 458 15.27 36.47 25.17
C ASN A 458 14.06 35.76 24.53
N PRO A 459 14.36 34.75 23.69
CA PRO A 459 14.03 33.37 24.05
C PRO A 459 15.17 32.35 23.81
N LYS A 460 14.99 31.18 24.43
CA LYS A 460 15.89 30.03 24.60
C LYS A 460 16.74 29.62 23.39
N LYS A 461 17.99 29.24 23.70
CA LYS A 461 19.11 28.82 22.83
C LYS A 461 18.78 27.61 21.94
N GLU A 462 19.03 27.75 20.64
CA GLU A 462 19.48 26.65 19.77
C GLU A 462 20.99 26.84 19.55
N GLU A 463 21.79 25.83 19.90
CA GLU A 463 23.25 25.84 19.78
C GLU A 463 23.67 25.81 18.30
N LYS A 464 24.42 26.82 17.86
CA LYS A 464 25.21 26.75 16.61
C LYS A 464 26.42 25.84 16.85
N ASN A 465 26.62 24.84 15.98
CA ASN A 465 27.77 23.90 16.00
C ASN A 465 29.10 24.67 16.13
N SER A 466 29.80 24.45 17.25
CA SER A 466 31.02 25.18 17.61
C SER A 466 32.26 24.72 16.83
N GLU A 467 32.21 23.52 16.25
CA GLU A 467 33.36 22.77 15.77
C GLU A 467 33.78 23.18 14.36
N TYR A 468 32.83 23.51 13.49
CA TYR A 468 33.14 24.05 12.17
C TYR A 468 33.73 25.46 12.26
N ALA A 469 33.26 26.26 13.23
CA ALA A 469 33.83 27.58 13.49
C ALA A 469 35.31 27.48 13.91
N LEU A 470 35.65 26.47 14.72
CA LEU A 470 37.04 26.13 15.08
C LEU A 470 37.85 25.61 13.88
N PHE A 471 37.25 24.83 12.98
CA PHE A 471 37.91 24.39 11.73
C PHE A 471 38.31 25.58 10.85
N LEU A 472 37.44 26.59 10.73
CA LEU A 472 37.71 27.76 9.88
C LEU A 472 38.88 28.62 10.38
N THR A 473 39.19 28.59 11.68
CA THR A 473 40.33 29.33 12.27
C THR A 473 41.67 28.61 12.15
N MET A 474 41.70 27.35 11.69
CA MET A 474 42.93 26.59 11.47
C MET A 474 43.68 27.03 10.21
N ASN A 475 44.98 26.76 10.14
CA ASN A 475 45.80 27.05 8.97
C ASN A 475 45.37 26.21 7.74
N GLU A 476 45.69 26.69 6.54
CA GLU A 476 45.22 26.06 5.29
C GLU A 476 45.67 24.61 5.11
N GLU A 477 46.86 24.27 5.56
CA GLU A 477 47.39 22.91 5.48
C GLU A 477 46.58 21.94 6.34
N LYS A 478 46.32 22.27 7.61
CA LYS A 478 45.50 21.42 8.49
C LYS A 478 44.04 21.35 8.04
N ARG A 479 43.50 22.42 7.47
CA ARG A 479 42.12 22.40 6.92
C ARG A 479 41.98 21.43 5.76
N LYS A 480 42.94 21.42 4.83
CA LYS A 480 42.97 20.47 3.71
C LYS A 480 43.15 19.03 4.21
N GLU A 481 43.97 18.83 5.23
CA GLU A 481 44.18 17.51 5.82
C GLU A 481 42.91 16.96 6.47
N ILE A 482 42.25 17.74 7.33
CA ILE A 482 41.00 17.35 8.00
C ILE A 482 39.88 17.13 6.99
N GLU A 483 39.77 17.97 5.96
CA GLU A 483 38.78 17.80 4.90
C GLU A 483 38.99 16.48 4.14
N ASN A 484 40.24 16.16 3.79
CA ASN A 484 40.57 14.90 3.11
C ASN A 484 40.27 13.68 4.00
N GLN A 485 40.54 13.78 5.30
CA GLN A 485 40.24 12.70 6.25
C GLN A 485 38.73 12.53 6.47
N ALA A 486 37.99 13.63 6.60
CA ALA A 486 36.52 13.62 6.70
C ALA A 486 35.87 13.04 5.43
N TYR A 487 36.41 13.36 4.25
CA TYR A 487 35.95 12.77 3.00
C TYR A 487 36.19 11.26 2.94
N LYS A 488 37.38 10.80 3.35
CA LYS A 488 37.68 9.35 3.43
C LYS A 488 36.76 8.62 4.41
N ASP A 489 36.51 9.18 5.59
CA ASP A 489 35.57 8.62 6.57
C ASP A 489 34.15 8.56 6.01
N TYR A 490 33.70 9.62 5.35
CA TYR A 490 32.41 9.68 4.68
C TYR A 490 32.26 8.60 3.60
N ILE A 491 33.26 8.42 2.73
CA ILE A 491 33.23 7.38 1.70
C ILE A 491 33.25 5.98 2.33
N LYS A 492 34.00 5.77 3.41
CA LYS A 492 33.99 4.50 4.15
C LYS A 492 32.60 4.19 4.70
N LYS A 493 31.89 5.17 5.25
CA LYS A 493 30.49 5.04 5.70
C LYS A 493 29.53 4.74 4.54
N CYS A 494 29.79 5.28 3.35
CA CYS A 494 28.98 5.02 2.16
C CYS A 494 29.25 3.67 1.48
N GLY A 495 30.43 3.05 1.68
CA GLY A 495 30.81 1.77 1.08
C GLY A 495 31.16 1.81 -0.41
N MET A 496 31.00 2.95 -1.10
CA MET A 496 31.39 3.14 -2.51
C MET A 496 31.67 4.61 -2.84
N GLU A 497 32.63 4.86 -3.74
CA GLU A 497 32.95 6.21 -4.25
C GLU A 497 32.38 6.44 -5.66
N GLY A 498 31.47 7.42 -5.80
CA GLY A 498 30.86 7.81 -7.07
C GLY A 498 30.62 9.31 -7.19
N LYS A 499 30.17 9.76 -8.38
CA LYS A 499 29.89 11.20 -8.65
C LYS A 499 28.81 11.77 -7.73
N ALA A 500 27.81 10.97 -7.36
CA ALA A 500 26.73 11.38 -6.46
C ALA A 500 27.25 11.65 -5.03
N GLN A 501 28.15 10.80 -4.52
CA GLN A 501 28.75 10.92 -3.19
C GLN A 501 29.66 12.16 -3.10
N LYS A 502 30.38 12.49 -4.17
CA LYS A 502 31.15 13.76 -4.25
C LYS A 502 30.26 15.00 -4.17
N ILE A 503 29.13 14.99 -4.88
CA ILE A 503 28.17 16.10 -4.86
C ILE A 503 27.53 16.22 -3.47
N ALA A 504 27.15 15.09 -2.87
CA ALA A 504 26.56 15.05 -1.52
C ALA A 504 27.54 15.52 -0.44
N PHE A 505 28.80 15.10 -0.50
CA PHE A 505 29.84 15.57 0.42
C PHE A 505 30.02 17.09 0.34
N ASN A 506 30.11 17.65 -0.87
CA ASN A 506 30.26 19.09 -1.04
C ASN A 506 29.04 19.87 -0.54
N ALA A 507 27.82 19.34 -0.72
CA ALA A 507 26.59 19.96 -0.23
C ALA A 507 26.45 19.93 1.30
N ALA A 508 26.98 18.89 1.95
CA ALA A 508 26.88 18.68 3.40
C ALA A 508 28.22 18.88 4.16
N LYS A 509 29.20 19.52 3.52
CA LYS A 509 30.60 19.61 3.95
C LYS A 509 30.78 20.12 5.38
N GLU A 510 30.03 21.16 5.76
CA GLU A 510 30.08 21.73 7.12
C GLU A 510 29.69 20.72 8.20
N ASN A 511 28.60 19.97 7.98
CA ASN A 511 28.13 18.97 8.94
C ASN A 511 29.05 17.77 9.00
N ILE A 512 29.52 17.28 7.85
CA ILE A 512 30.40 16.11 7.77
C ILE A 512 31.74 16.39 8.45
N ILE A 513 32.33 17.57 8.23
CA ILE A 513 33.58 17.98 8.89
C ILE A 513 33.36 18.17 10.39
N SER A 514 32.25 18.76 10.81
CA SER A 514 31.91 18.91 12.24
C SER A 514 31.76 17.56 12.93
N GLU A 515 31.07 16.61 12.30
CA GLU A 515 30.89 15.25 12.82
C GLU A 515 32.22 14.51 12.89
N TYR A 516 33.07 14.64 11.86
CA TYR A 516 34.41 14.07 11.85
C TYR A 516 35.26 14.60 13.02
N ILE A 517 35.29 15.92 13.24
CA ILE A 517 36.03 16.53 14.35
C ILE A 517 35.49 16.07 15.71
N LYS A 518 34.16 16.00 15.88
CA LYS A 518 33.54 15.48 17.11
C LYS A 518 33.92 14.02 17.36
N ASN A 519 33.91 13.19 16.32
CA ASN A 519 34.29 11.78 16.44
C ASN A 519 35.77 11.64 16.79
N VAL A 520 36.67 12.41 16.17
CA VAL A 520 38.10 12.40 16.52
C VAL A 520 38.34 12.91 17.94
N GLN A 521 37.63 13.95 18.38
CA GLN A 521 37.71 14.45 19.76
C GLN A 521 37.13 13.47 20.79
N ASN A 522 36.06 12.75 20.45
CA ASN A 522 35.53 11.67 21.28
C ASN A 522 36.49 10.48 21.34
N ILE A 523 37.14 10.13 20.22
CA ILE A 523 38.18 9.10 20.19
C ILE A 523 39.40 9.53 21.01
N GLN A 524 39.80 10.81 20.96
CA GLN A 524 40.90 11.34 21.77
C GLN A 524 40.55 11.44 23.26
N LYS A 525 39.30 11.81 23.61
CA LYS A 525 38.80 11.76 24.99
C LYS A 525 38.75 10.33 25.54
N ASN A 526 38.35 9.37 24.69
CA ASN A 526 38.35 7.94 25.02
C ASN A 526 39.76 7.31 25.03
N ASN A 527 40.78 8.01 24.52
CA ASN A 527 42.18 7.56 24.50
C ASN A 527 43.05 8.23 25.59
N THR A 528 42.46 9.02 26.49
CA THR A 528 43.15 9.58 27.68
C THR A 528 42.84 8.86 29.00
N GLU A 529 42.12 7.74 28.97
CA GLU A 529 41.94 6.85 30.13
C GLU A 529 42.18 5.39 29.70
N ASN A 530 43.45 4.97 29.62
CA ASN A 530 43.81 3.59 29.96
C ASN A 530 43.68 3.51 31.51
N GLU A 531 43.10 2.50 32.15
CA GLU A 531 43.41 1.07 32.03
C GLU A 531 42.22 0.15 32.43
N ASN A 532 41.82 -0.73 31.50
CA ASN A 532 41.43 -2.15 31.65
C ASN A 532 40.36 -2.64 32.66
N ASN A 533 39.58 -1.79 33.33
CA ASN A 533 38.46 -2.24 34.18
C ASN A 533 37.13 -1.61 33.74
N ILE A 534 36.17 -2.44 33.35
CA ILE A 534 34.81 -2.02 32.97
C ILE A 534 33.92 -2.13 34.21
N TYR A 535 33.27 -1.04 34.60
CA TYR A 535 32.24 -1.03 35.64
C TYR A 535 31.00 -0.29 35.16
N ILE A 536 29.88 -0.98 35.07
CA ILE A 536 28.59 -0.45 34.63
C ILE A 536 27.56 -0.70 35.71
N ARG A 537 26.87 0.37 36.11
CA ARG A 537 25.71 0.32 37.01
C ARG A 537 24.56 1.06 36.35
N LYS A 538 23.53 0.31 35.95
CA LYS A 538 22.42 0.83 35.14
C LYS A 538 21.14 0.06 35.39
N LYS A 539 20.00 0.73 35.27
CA LYS A 539 18.67 0.12 35.36
C LYS A 539 18.22 -0.41 34.00
N TYR A 540 17.74 -1.65 33.98
CA TYR A 540 17.25 -2.31 32.77
C TYR A 540 15.78 -2.71 32.95
N GLU A 541 14.95 -2.42 31.95
CA GLU A 541 13.51 -2.72 31.97
C GLU A 541 13.23 -4.22 31.83
N ASN A 542 14.09 -4.93 31.11
CA ASN A 542 14.01 -6.37 30.91
C ASN A 542 15.40 -6.98 30.68
N ILE A 543 15.48 -8.30 30.81
CA ILE A 543 16.74 -9.04 30.71
C ILE A 543 17.31 -9.03 29.29
N SER A 544 16.47 -8.91 28.26
CA SER A 544 16.91 -8.89 26.87
C SER A 544 17.78 -7.66 26.58
N LEU A 545 17.39 -6.48 27.08
CA LEU A 545 18.18 -5.24 26.98
C LEU A 545 19.51 -5.37 27.72
N PHE A 546 19.49 -5.99 28.89
CA PHE A 546 20.69 -6.29 29.66
C PHE A 546 21.65 -7.24 28.93
N GLN A 547 21.12 -8.28 28.30
CA GLN A 547 21.89 -9.29 27.57
C GLN A 547 22.53 -8.74 26.29
N MET A 548 21.87 -7.81 25.60
CA MET A 548 22.47 -7.13 24.44
C MET A 548 23.69 -6.32 24.86
N GLU A 549 23.56 -5.49 25.90
CA GLU A 549 24.68 -4.67 26.40
C GLU A 549 25.79 -5.56 27.00
N LEU A 550 25.44 -6.68 27.64
CA LEU A 550 26.40 -7.65 28.13
C LEU A 550 27.16 -8.36 27.00
N LEU A 551 26.50 -8.73 25.90
CA LEU A 551 27.14 -9.39 24.76
C LEU A 551 28.21 -8.48 24.13
N ASP A 552 27.91 -7.20 23.96
CA ASP A 552 28.86 -6.21 23.45
C ASP A 552 30.11 -6.11 24.36
N LEU A 553 29.96 -6.27 25.67
CA LEU A 553 31.05 -6.21 26.64
C LEU A 553 31.88 -7.51 26.72
N LEU A 554 31.29 -8.64 26.34
CA LEU A 554 31.95 -9.94 26.35
C LEU A 554 32.55 -10.31 24.98
N GLU A 555 32.54 -9.40 23.99
CA GLU A 555 33.03 -9.64 22.62
C GLU A 555 34.47 -10.22 22.58
N SER A 556 35.30 -9.90 23.59
CA SER A 556 36.67 -10.42 23.71
C SER A 556 36.78 -11.85 24.27
N ILE A 557 35.68 -12.46 24.73
CA ILE A 557 35.61 -13.83 25.26
C ILE A 557 35.11 -14.76 24.16
N ASP A 558 35.56 -16.01 24.13
CA ASP A 558 35.07 -16.99 23.15
C ASP A 558 33.54 -17.23 23.23
N GLU A 559 32.91 -17.45 22.07
CA GLU A 559 31.46 -17.61 21.92
C GLU A 559 30.87 -18.69 22.85
N LYS A 560 31.63 -19.76 23.13
CA LYS A 560 31.16 -20.86 23.99
C LYS A 560 31.06 -20.44 25.44
N ASN A 561 31.96 -19.60 25.94
CA ASN A 561 31.87 -19.04 27.28
C ASN A 561 30.83 -17.92 27.37
N GLN A 562 30.71 -17.07 26.34
CA GLN A 562 29.61 -16.08 26.26
C GLN A 562 28.23 -16.74 26.41
N GLU A 563 27.96 -17.83 25.67
CA GLU A 563 26.70 -18.56 25.76
C GLU A 563 26.42 -19.10 27.17
N LYS A 564 27.45 -19.62 27.86
CA LYS A 564 27.31 -20.16 29.22
C LYS A 564 26.98 -19.05 30.21
N ILE A 565 27.66 -17.90 30.11
CA ILE A 565 27.41 -16.73 30.96
C ILE A 565 25.96 -16.27 30.81
N LEU A 566 25.48 -16.14 29.57
CA LEU A 566 24.08 -15.76 29.29
C LEU A 566 23.06 -16.77 29.84
N LYS A 567 23.32 -18.08 29.66
CA LYS A 567 22.46 -19.15 30.21
C LYS A 567 22.40 -19.09 31.75
N ILE A 568 23.52 -18.86 32.41
CA ILE A 568 23.58 -18.76 33.88
C ILE A 568 22.86 -17.49 34.37
N ILE A 569 23.11 -16.34 33.74
CA ILE A 569 22.44 -15.08 34.12
C ILE A 569 20.93 -15.16 33.92
N ASN A 570 20.46 -15.88 32.89
CA ASN A 570 19.02 -16.07 32.69
C ASN A 570 18.33 -16.74 33.88
N VAL A 571 19.01 -17.70 34.51
CA VAL A 571 18.47 -18.51 35.61
C VAL A 571 18.80 -17.90 36.97
N ALA A 572 20.09 -17.65 37.25
CA ALA A 572 20.58 -17.26 38.57
C ALA A 572 20.53 -15.74 38.81
N LYS A 573 20.37 -14.93 37.75
CA LYS A 573 20.48 -13.45 37.77
C LYS A 573 21.79 -12.91 38.35
N TYR A 574 22.77 -13.79 38.56
CA TYR A 574 24.08 -13.53 39.15
C TYR A 574 25.12 -14.40 38.45
N PHE A 575 26.30 -13.85 38.20
CA PHE A 575 27.44 -14.59 37.67
C PHE A 575 28.74 -13.97 38.17
N GLU A 576 29.65 -14.77 38.72
CA GLU A 576 30.99 -14.33 39.13
C GLU A 576 32.00 -15.43 38.81
N ALA A 577 32.99 -15.14 37.97
CA ALA A 577 34.03 -16.10 37.57
C ALA A 577 35.27 -15.40 37.01
N ILE A 578 36.39 -16.12 37.01
CA ILE A 578 37.60 -15.70 36.29
C ILE A 578 37.71 -16.52 35.00
N ILE A 579 37.67 -15.86 33.85
CA ILE A 579 37.74 -16.48 32.52
C ILE A 579 38.83 -15.76 31.71
N GLU A 580 39.81 -16.50 31.21
CA GLU A 580 40.83 -16.00 30.26
C GLU A 580 41.52 -14.68 30.71
N ASN A 581 41.80 -14.55 32.01
CA ASN A 581 42.37 -13.40 32.73
C ASN A 581 41.42 -12.21 32.98
N LEU A 582 40.10 -12.42 32.86
CA LEU A 582 39.07 -11.46 33.23
C LEU A 582 38.32 -11.95 34.47
N GLU A 583 38.33 -11.17 35.55
CA GLU A 583 37.40 -11.33 36.67
C GLU A 583 36.08 -10.64 36.31
N ILE A 584 35.05 -11.44 36.08
CA ILE A 584 33.75 -10.99 35.63
C ILE A 584 32.76 -11.16 36.77
N LYS A 585 32.06 -10.09 37.12
CA LYS A 585 30.98 -10.06 38.10
C LYS A 585 29.76 -9.36 37.53
N ILE A 586 28.64 -10.07 37.54
CA ILE A 586 27.39 -9.65 36.91
C ILE A 586 26.25 -9.88 37.89
N ILE A 587 25.47 -8.84 38.12
CA ILE A 587 24.26 -8.86 38.94
C ILE A 587 23.13 -8.22 38.14
N TYR A 588 22.15 -9.01 37.73
CA TYR A 588 20.95 -8.50 37.07
C TYR A 588 19.81 -8.35 38.07
N LYS A 589 19.16 -7.19 38.05
CA LYS A 589 17.92 -6.94 38.78
C LYS A 589 16.93 -6.23 37.86
N GLU A 590 15.77 -6.85 37.67
CA GLU A 590 14.73 -6.31 36.80
C GLU A 590 14.15 -5.03 37.40
N ASN A 591 14.09 -3.96 36.61
CA ASN A 591 13.63 -2.64 37.04
C ASN A 591 14.39 -2.00 38.21
N GLU A 592 15.55 -2.56 38.60
CA GLU A 592 16.50 -1.99 39.56
C GLU A 592 17.89 -1.86 38.91
N GLU A 593 18.84 -1.30 39.65
CA GLU A 593 20.21 -1.19 39.18
C GLU A 593 20.89 -2.56 39.10
N SER A 594 21.26 -2.93 37.87
CA SER A 594 22.10 -4.06 37.56
C SER A 594 23.57 -3.62 37.48
N ILE A 595 24.48 -4.53 37.78
CA ILE A 595 25.92 -4.29 37.85
C ILE A 595 26.63 -5.23 36.88
N ILE A 596 27.54 -4.69 36.07
CA ILE A 596 28.50 -5.45 35.27
C ILE A 596 29.88 -4.93 35.61
N GLU A 597 30.74 -5.79 36.11
CA GLU A 597 32.12 -5.49 36.46
C GLU A 597 33.01 -6.51 35.76
N ILE A 598 33.92 -6.04 34.92
CA ILE A 598 34.90 -6.87 34.21
C ILE A 598 36.26 -6.26 34.49
N LYS A 599 37.07 -6.97 35.27
CA LYS A 599 38.44 -6.57 35.59
C LYS A 599 39.42 -7.44 34.86
N LYS A 600 40.45 -6.85 34.29
CA LYS A 600 41.57 -7.60 33.74
C LYS A 600 42.60 -7.83 34.84
N ASN A 601 42.88 -9.09 35.13
CA ASN A 601 43.95 -9.48 36.07
C ASN A 601 45.34 -9.27 35.46
#